data_AF-A0AA97GCN5-F1
#
_entry.id   AF-A0AA97GCN5-F1
#
_cell.length_a   1.000
_cell.length_b   1.000
_cell.length_c   1.000
_cell.angle_alpha   90.00
_cell.angle_beta   90.00
_cell.angle_gamma   90.00
#
_symmetry.space_group_name_H-M   'P 1'
#
loop_
_entity.id
_entity.type
_entity.pdbx_description
1 polymer ?
#
loop_
_entity_poly.entity_id
_entity_poly.type
_entity_poly.pdbx_seq_one_letter_code
_entity_poly.pdbx_strand_id
1 'polypeptide(L)'
;METDQGLLKASPGQLKRTTIEKYLREWGYDRATLSRQPPAVRFQALKSNECWHFDLSPSDLKHIKRPSWIRDGSGSPTLMIYSVVDDRSGAAYQEYHCVYGEDVEAALRFLFTAMSPKESNDFPHGIPDMIYMDNGPITRSQVSTG
;
A
#
# COMPACT_ATOMS: atom_id res chain seq x y z
N MET A 1 8.41 -25.61 -4.47
CA MET A 1 7.08 -26.19 -4.72
C MET A 1 7.29 -27.62 -5.18
N GLU A 2 6.72 -28.59 -4.48
CA GLU A 2 6.58 -29.94 -5.02
C GLU A 2 5.36 -29.94 -5.94
N THR A 3 5.52 -30.46 -7.15
CA THR A 3 4.41 -30.65 -8.09
C THR A 3 3.58 -31.86 -7.66
N ASP A 4 2.32 -31.95 -8.11
CA ASP A 4 1.40 -33.06 -7.80
C ASP A 4 1.94 -34.46 -8.21
N GLN A 5 3.03 -34.51 -8.98
CA GLN A 5 3.72 -35.72 -9.41
C GLN A 5 4.95 -36.10 -8.54
N GLY A 6 5.26 -35.30 -7.52
CA GLY A 6 6.42 -35.51 -6.64
C GLY A 6 7.78 -35.29 -7.33
N LEU A 7 8.85 -35.61 -6.59
CA LEU A 7 10.24 -35.51 -7.07
C LEU A 7 10.54 -36.61 -8.11
N LEU A 8 10.45 -36.27 -9.39
CA LEU A 8 10.91 -37.11 -10.50
C LEU A 8 12.43 -37.33 -10.41
N LYS A 9 12.84 -38.56 -10.08
CA LYS A 9 14.26 -38.98 -10.03
C LYS A 9 14.60 -39.76 -11.31
N ALA A 10 15.64 -39.33 -12.02
CA ALA A 10 16.19 -40.10 -13.14
C ALA A 10 16.90 -41.37 -12.66
N SER A 11 16.95 -42.41 -13.50
CA SER A 11 17.65 -43.64 -13.17
C SER A 11 19.17 -43.39 -13.00
N PRO A 12 19.85 -44.11 -12.09
CA PRO A 12 21.28 -43.94 -11.88
C PRO A 12 22.08 -44.09 -13.19
N GLY A 13 22.96 -43.12 -13.47
CA GLY A 13 23.83 -43.12 -14.66
C GLY A 13 23.24 -42.53 -15.93
N GLN A 14 21.94 -42.21 -15.98
CA GLN A 14 21.32 -41.59 -17.17
C GLN A 14 21.69 -40.11 -17.35
N LEU A 15 21.87 -39.38 -16.24
CA LEU A 15 22.17 -37.95 -16.28
C LEU A 15 23.51 -37.67 -15.61
N LYS A 16 24.41 -37.02 -16.35
CA LYS A 16 25.64 -36.45 -15.78
C LYS A 16 25.30 -35.09 -15.18
N ARG A 17 25.88 -34.80 -14.00
CA ARG A 17 25.71 -33.52 -13.31
C ARG A 17 25.99 -32.31 -14.21
N THR A 18 27.03 -32.40 -15.05
CA THR A 18 27.39 -31.34 -16.00
C THR A 18 26.32 -31.08 -17.05
N THR A 19 25.64 -32.12 -17.52
CA THR A 19 24.51 -32.01 -18.46
C THR A 19 23.34 -31.30 -17.79
N ILE A 20 23.01 -31.67 -16.54
CA ILE A 20 21.94 -31.03 -15.76
C ILE A 20 22.26 -29.54 -15.53
N GLU A 21 23.48 -29.23 -15.07
CA GLU A 21 23.90 -27.84 -14.82
C GLU A 21 23.87 -26.98 -16.09
N LYS A 22 24.19 -27.56 -17.25
CA LYS A 22 24.07 -26.88 -18.55
C LYS A 22 22.60 -26.53 -18.87
N TYR A 23 21.70 -27.50 -18.81
CA TYR A 23 20.28 -27.27 -19.11
C TYR A 23 19.61 -26.31 -18.12
N LEU A 24 19.92 -26.43 -16.82
CA LEU A 24 19.41 -25.49 -15.82
C LEU A 24 19.85 -24.05 -16.13
N ARG A 25 21.09 -23.86 -16.60
CA ARG A 25 21.58 -22.55 -17.01
C ARG A 25 20.87 -22.04 -18.28
N GLU A 26 20.69 -22.90 -19.29
CA GLU A 26 19.98 -22.54 -20.52
C GLU A 26 18.51 -22.16 -20.25
N TRP A 27 17.87 -22.80 -19.26
CA TRP A 27 16.50 -22.48 -18.85
C TRP A 27 16.39 -21.34 -17.82
N GLY A 28 17.51 -20.71 -17.44
CA GLY A 28 17.51 -19.61 -16.45
C GLY A 28 17.20 -20.07 -15.02
N TYR A 29 17.28 -21.37 -14.73
CA TYR A 29 17.17 -21.96 -13.40
C TYR A 29 18.53 -22.17 -12.74
N ASP A 30 19.52 -21.36 -13.08
CA ASP A 30 20.78 -21.34 -12.36
C ASP A 30 20.65 -20.61 -11.01
N ARG A 31 21.57 -20.89 -10.10
CA ARG A 31 21.55 -20.35 -8.74
C ARG A 31 21.60 -18.82 -8.68
N ALA A 32 22.18 -18.14 -9.68
CA ALA A 32 22.25 -16.68 -9.71
C ALA A 32 20.95 -16.05 -10.22
N THR A 33 20.20 -16.75 -11.07
CA THR A 33 18.90 -16.27 -11.57
C THR A 33 17.78 -16.60 -10.58
N LEU A 34 17.81 -17.78 -9.94
CA LEU A 34 16.83 -18.17 -8.92
C LEU A 34 16.92 -17.38 -7.61
N SER A 35 18.08 -16.79 -7.30
CA SER A 35 18.26 -15.96 -6.11
C SER A 35 17.88 -14.50 -6.34
N ARG A 36 17.62 -14.10 -7.59
CA ARG A 36 17.16 -12.75 -7.90
C ARG A 36 15.69 -12.63 -7.56
N GLN A 37 15.38 -11.67 -6.70
CA GLN A 37 14.00 -11.24 -6.51
C GLN A 37 13.46 -10.76 -7.87
N PRO A 38 12.22 -11.13 -8.24
CA PRO A 38 11.61 -10.61 -9.46
C PRO A 38 11.59 -9.08 -9.39
N PRO A 39 11.81 -8.38 -10.52
CA PRO A 39 11.73 -6.93 -10.54
C PRO A 39 10.34 -6.50 -10.07
N ALA A 40 10.30 -5.51 -9.18
CA ALA A 40 9.04 -4.94 -8.71
C ALA A 40 8.26 -4.40 -9.92
N VAL A 41 7.17 -5.07 -10.28
CA VAL A 41 6.27 -4.62 -11.34
C VAL A 41 5.52 -3.42 -10.77
N ARG A 42 5.83 -2.22 -11.29
CA ARG A 42 5.05 -1.02 -10.98
C ARG A 42 3.69 -1.20 -11.65
N PHE A 43 2.65 -1.40 -10.86
CA PHE A 43 1.29 -1.28 -11.36
C PHE A 43 0.94 0.21 -11.39
N GLN A 44 0.22 0.63 -12.43
CA GLN A 44 -0.37 1.96 -12.54
C GLN A 44 -1.82 1.80 -12.97
N ALA A 45 -2.72 2.59 -12.40
CA ALA A 45 -4.08 2.75 -12.88
C ALA A 45 -4.11 3.17 -14.36
N LEU A 46 -5.12 2.72 -15.10
CA LEU A 46 -5.31 3.07 -16.50
C LEU A 46 -5.99 4.43 -16.64
N LYS A 47 -6.89 4.76 -15.72
CA LYS A 47 -7.68 6.00 -15.69
C LYS A 47 -7.64 6.66 -14.32
N SER A 48 -7.89 7.97 -14.31
CA SER A 48 -8.10 8.71 -13.07
C SER A 48 -9.32 8.19 -12.34
N ASN A 49 -9.27 8.21 -11.01
CA ASN A 49 -10.26 7.66 -10.11
C ASN A 49 -10.34 6.13 -10.06
N GLU A 50 -9.43 5.38 -10.70
CA GLU A 50 -9.40 3.91 -10.56
C GLU A 50 -8.65 3.46 -9.30
N CYS A 51 -7.55 4.13 -8.93
CA CYS A 51 -6.77 3.76 -7.75
C CYS A 51 -6.31 5.00 -7.00
N TRP A 52 -6.64 5.07 -5.71
CA TRP A 52 -6.15 6.09 -4.80
C TRP A 52 -5.20 5.49 -3.77
N HIS A 53 -4.02 6.08 -3.59
CA HIS A 53 -3.11 5.76 -2.49
C HIS A 53 -3.49 6.61 -1.28
N PHE A 54 -3.95 5.97 -0.21
CA PHE A 54 -4.27 6.64 1.05
C PHE A 54 -3.18 6.37 2.09
N ASP A 55 -2.57 7.45 2.58
CA ASP A 55 -1.47 7.43 3.55
C ASP A 55 -1.72 8.38 4.73
N LEU A 56 -1.15 8.02 5.87
CA LEU A 56 -1.19 8.76 7.13
C LEU A 56 0.21 8.98 7.66
N SER A 57 0.63 10.24 7.76
CA SER A 57 1.96 10.59 8.26
C SER A 57 1.88 11.56 9.43
N PRO A 58 2.72 11.41 10.47
CA PRO A 58 2.87 12.43 11.49
C PRO A 58 3.47 13.70 10.88
N SER A 59 2.96 14.86 11.30
CA SER A 59 3.52 16.14 10.89
C SER A 59 4.70 16.53 11.77
N ASP A 60 5.83 16.88 11.15
CA ASP A 60 7.00 17.45 11.83
C ASP A 60 6.77 18.88 12.34
N LEU A 61 5.63 19.50 12.00
CA LEU A 61 5.26 20.81 12.50
C LEU A 61 5.05 20.72 14.02
N LYS A 62 6.03 21.24 14.77
CA LYS A 62 6.09 21.24 16.23
C LYS A 62 4.73 21.60 16.83
N HIS A 63 4.20 20.67 17.63
CA HIS A 63 3.04 20.79 18.53
C HIS A 63 2.22 22.08 18.38
N ILE A 64 1.04 21.98 17.77
CA ILE A 64 0.06 23.08 17.81
C ILE A 64 -0.26 23.35 19.29
N LYS A 65 -0.18 24.61 19.72
CA LYS A 65 -0.65 25.03 21.05
C LYS A 65 -2.09 24.58 21.20
N ARG A 66 -2.29 23.61 22.10
CA ARG A 66 -3.53 22.90 22.41
C ARG A 66 -4.81 23.65 21.96
N PRO A 67 -5.37 23.29 20.80
CA PRO A 67 -6.63 23.85 20.34
C PRO A 67 -7.75 23.68 21.37
N SER A 68 -8.70 24.61 21.39
CA SER A 68 -9.78 24.67 22.41
C SER A 68 -10.77 23.50 22.36
N TRP A 69 -10.79 22.74 21.26
CA TRP A 69 -11.64 21.55 21.08
C TRP A 69 -11.00 20.24 21.60
N ILE A 70 -9.83 20.31 22.23
CA ILE A 70 -9.08 19.14 22.70
C ILE A 70 -9.45 18.78 24.14
N ARG A 71 -9.83 17.52 24.36
CA ARG A 71 -10.28 17.00 25.67
C ARG A 71 -9.22 17.18 26.76
N ASP A 72 -9.67 17.60 27.95
CA ASP A 72 -8.86 17.67 29.17
C ASP A 72 -8.49 16.28 29.71
N GLY A 73 -7.17 16.06 29.91
CA GLY A 73 -6.62 14.87 30.55
C GLY A 73 -5.94 13.82 29.63
N SER A 74 -6.08 13.91 28.30
CA SER A 74 -5.66 12.85 27.36
C SER A 74 -4.24 12.97 26.77
N GLY A 75 -3.37 13.82 27.33
CA GLY A 75 -2.01 14.07 26.82
C GLY A 75 -1.96 15.06 25.66
N SER A 76 -0.76 15.23 25.06
CA SER A 76 -0.58 16.11 23.89
C SER A 76 -1.05 15.42 22.62
N PRO A 77 -1.94 16.03 21.82
CA PRO A 77 -2.37 15.48 20.54
C PRO A 77 -1.19 15.41 19.55
N THR A 78 -1.24 14.44 18.64
CA THR A 78 -0.34 14.39 17.48
C THR A 78 -1.04 15.06 16.31
N LEU A 79 -0.34 15.97 15.63
CA LEU A 79 -0.79 16.50 14.35
C LEU A 79 -0.44 15.47 13.28
N MET A 80 -1.46 14.91 12.63
CA MET A 80 -1.33 13.94 11.55
C MET A 80 -1.79 14.56 10.24
N ILE A 81 -1.13 14.20 9.15
CA ILE A 81 -1.50 14.54 7.79
C ILE A 81 -2.19 13.31 7.18
N TYR A 82 -3.41 13.52 6.71
CA TYR A 82 -4.18 12.53 5.99
C TYR A 82 -4.10 12.89 4.51
N SER A 83 -3.68 11.95 3.66
CA SER A 83 -3.49 12.22 2.23
C SER A 83 -3.97 11.10 1.34
N VAL A 84 -4.74 11.44 0.31
CA VAL A 84 -5.02 10.54 -0.82
C VAL A 84 -4.38 11.09 -2.09
N VAL A 85 -3.81 10.20 -2.90
CA VAL A 85 -3.21 10.54 -4.19
C VAL A 85 -3.80 9.63 -5.26
N ASP A 86 -4.36 10.22 -6.32
CA ASP A 86 -4.81 9.46 -7.49
C ASP A 86 -3.60 8.93 -8.26
N ASP A 87 -3.49 7.61 -8.40
CA ASP A 87 -2.32 6.94 -8.98
C ASP A 87 -2.09 7.33 -10.46
N ARG A 88 -3.17 7.60 -11.20
CA ARG A 88 -3.06 7.93 -12.62
C ARG A 88 -2.66 9.38 -12.86
N SER A 89 -3.33 10.34 -12.21
CA SER A 89 -3.11 11.77 -12.43
C SER A 89 -2.04 12.37 -11.52
N GLY A 90 -1.74 11.74 -10.39
CA GLY A 90 -0.90 12.30 -9.34
C GLY A 90 -1.57 13.44 -8.56
N ALA A 91 -2.85 13.73 -8.81
CA ALA A 91 -3.61 14.71 -8.04
C ALA A 91 -3.71 14.25 -6.58
N ALA A 92 -3.57 15.18 -5.64
CA ALA A 92 -3.53 14.89 -4.22
C ALA A 92 -4.57 15.71 -3.46
N TYR A 93 -5.20 15.08 -2.49
CA TYR A 93 -6.06 15.72 -1.50
C TYR A 93 -5.50 15.45 -0.11
N GLN A 94 -5.30 16.52 0.68
CA GLN A 94 -4.64 16.43 1.98
C GLN A 94 -5.35 17.28 3.04
N GLU A 95 -5.44 16.74 4.26
CA GLU A 95 -5.99 17.44 5.41
C GLU A 95 -5.13 17.22 6.66
N TYR A 96 -5.11 18.22 7.53
CA TYR A 96 -4.47 18.14 8.84
C TYR A 96 -5.49 17.76 9.90
N HIS A 97 -5.20 16.72 10.69
CA HIS A 97 -6.04 16.24 11.77
C HIS A 97 -5.25 16.19 13.08
N CYS A 98 -5.81 16.75 14.15
CA CYS A 98 -5.28 16.57 15.50
C CYS A 98 -5.91 15.33 16.13
N VAL A 99 -5.12 14.28 16.34
CA VAL A 99 -5.62 12.98 16.81
C VAL A 99 -4.84 12.47 18.03
N TYR A 100 -5.50 11.63 18.82
CA TYR A 100 -4.91 10.88 19.91
C TYR A 100 -4.57 9.46 19.43
N GLY A 101 -3.50 9.34 18.64
CA GLY A 101 -3.13 8.09 17.96
C GLY A 101 -3.84 7.92 16.61
N GLU A 102 -3.85 6.70 16.08
CA GLU A 102 -4.56 6.37 14.83
C GLU A 102 -6.07 6.29 15.08
N ASP A 103 -6.79 7.32 14.64
CA ASP A 103 -8.24 7.44 14.79
C ASP A 103 -8.95 7.02 13.49
N VAL A 104 -9.59 5.86 13.53
CA VAL A 104 -10.35 5.31 12.39
C VAL A 104 -11.51 6.22 12.00
N GLU A 105 -12.15 6.90 12.96
CA GLU A 105 -13.25 7.81 12.66
C GLU A 105 -12.76 9.01 11.85
N ALA A 106 -11.61 9.57 12.22
CA ALA A 106 -10.97 10.65 11.47
C ALA A 106 -10.61 10.21 10.04
N ALA A 107 -10.10 8.99 9.87
CA ALA A 107 -9.79 8.42 8.55
C ALA A 107 -11.03 8.27 7.67
N LEU A 108 -12.13 7.75 8.21
CA LEU A 108 -13.38 7.59 7.47
C LEU A 108 -14.00 8.94 7.11
N ARG A 109 -13.97 9.92 8.03
CA ARG A 109 -14.44 11.29 7.75
C ARG A 109 -13.61 11.96 6.67
N PHE A 110 -12.28 11.76 6.69
CA PHE A 110 -11.38 12.25 5.66
C PHE A 110 -11.72 11.64 4.29
N LEU A 111 -11.84 10.32 4.20
CA LEU A 111 -12.19 9.63 2.94
C LEU A 111 -13.56 10.07 2.41
N PHE A 112 -14.57 10.14 3.28
CA PHE A 112 -15.88 10.65 2.89
C PHE A 112 -15.79 12.08 2.33
N THR A 113 -14.99 12.93 2.98
CA THR A 113 -14.77 14.29 2.52
C THR A 113 -14.03 14.30 1.19
N ALA A 114 -12.98 13.52 1.00
CA ALA A 114 -12.25 13.42 -0.27
C ALA A 114 -13.14 12.96 -1.43
N MET A 115 -14.03 12.00 -1.19
CA MET A 115 -14.97 11.48 -2.18
C MET A 115 -16.16 12.42 -2.45
N SER A 116 -16.45 13.33 -1.53
CA SER A 116 -17.56 14.27 -1.66
C SER A 116 -17.29 15.33 -2.73
N PRO A 117 -18.33 15.81 -3.46
CA PRO A 117 -18.17 16.86 -4.45
C PRO A 117 -17.43 18.09 -3.90
N LYS A 118 -16.52 18.65 -4.71
CA LYS A 118 -15.86 19.95 -4.46
C LYS A 118 -16.22 20.93 -5.56
N GLU A 119 -16.09 22.21 -5.27
CA GLU A 119 -16.30 23.26 -6.26
C GLU A 119 -15.18 23.33 -7.29
N SER A 120 -13.94 22.99 -6.90
CA SER A 120 -12.81 22.90 -7.83
C SER A 120 -12.65 21.48 -8.36
N ASN A 121 -12.24 21.33 -9.62
CA ASN A 121 -12.05 20.03 -10.27
C ASN A 121 -10.58 19.58 -10.25
N ASP A 122 -9.84 20.02 -9.23
CA ASP A 122 -8.39 19.82 -9.10
C ASP A 122 -8.01 18.40 -8.67
N PHE A 123 -8.98 17.68 -8.08
CA PHE A 123 -8.84 16.30 -7.63
C PHE A 123 -10.04 15.49 -8.13
N PRO A 124 -9.87 14.21 -8.52
CA PRO A 124 -11.00 13.37 -8.91
C PRO A 124 -12.00 13.22 -7.75
N HIS A 125 -13.30 13.34 -8.04
CA HIS A 125 -14.36 13.19 -7.03
C HIS A 125 -15.14 11.90 -7.23
N GLY A 126 -15.87 11.49 -6.19
CA GLY A 126 -16.62 10.24 -6.16
C GLY A 126 -15.85 9.11 -5.50
N ILE A 127 -16.39 7.89 -5.62
CA ILE A 127 -15.80 6.69 -5.02
C ILE A 127 -14.80 6.12 -6.04
N PRO A 128 -13.52 5.91 -5.67
CA PRO A 128 -12.57 5.25 -6.55
C PRO A 128 -12.84 3.75 -6.63
N ASP A 129 -12.40 3.09 -7.71
CA ASP A 129 -12.56 1.63 -7.84
C ASP A 129 -11.71 0.87 -6.82
N MET A 130 -10.57 1.44 -6.40
CA MET A 130 -9.65 0.86 -5.43
C MET A 130 -9.02 1.94 -4.55
N ILE A 131 -8.87 1.62 -3.26
CA ILE A 131 -8.02 2.37 -2.34
C ILE A 131 -6.87 1.46 -1.93
N TYR A 132 -5.65 1.90 -2.21
CA TYR A 132 -4.43 1.27 -1.77
C TYR A 132 -3.93 1.94 -0.49
N MET A 133 -3.62 1.14 0.52
CA MET A 133 -3.06 1.60 1.79
C MET A 133 -1.91 0.68 2.19
N ASP A 134 -0.89 1.24 2.83
CA ASP A 134 0.09 0.43 3.54
C ASP A 134 -0.59 -0.29 4.71
N ASN A 135 -0.11 -1.49 5.07
CA ASN A 135 -0.66 -2.34 6.14
C ASN A 135 -0.43 -1.76 7.56
N GLY A 136 -0.79 -0.50 7.78
CA GLY A 136 -0.78 0.20 9.05
C GLY A 136 -1.94 -0.23 9.96
N PRO A 137 -1.92 0.12 11.26
CA PRO A 137 -2.93 -0.30 12.23
C PRO A 137 -4.39 0.01 11.83
N ILE A 138 -4.65 1.06 11.04
CA ILE A 138 -5.99 1.35 10.48
C ILE A 138 -6.51 0.25 9.54
N THR A 139 -5.66 -0.32 8.70
CA THR A 139 -6.04 -1.41 7.77
C THR A 139 -6.46 -2.70 8.49
N ARG A 140 -6.08 -2.86 9.76
CA ARG A 140 -6.44 -4.01 10.59
C ARG A 140 -7.74 -3.83 11.38
N SER A 141 -8.42 -2.69 11.23
CA SER A 141 -9.74 -2.48 11.84
C SER A 141 -10.83 -3.22 11.05
N GLN A 142 -11.74 -3.90 11.76
CA GLN A 142 -12.82 -4.72 11.15
C GLN A 142 -13.78 -3.94 10.24
N VAL A 143 -13.72 -2.60 10.27
CA VAL A 143 -14.58 -1.70 9.48
C VAL A 143 -13.99 -1.45 8.09
N SER A 144 -12.68 -1.64 7.90
CA SER A 144 -11.97 -1.36 6.64
C SER A 144 -11.83 -2.57 5.70
N THR A 145 -12.35 -3.75 6.10
CA THR A 145 -12.23 -5.02 5.37
C THR A 145 -13.56 -5.50 4.76
N GLY A 146 -14.53 -4.60 4.60
CA GLY A 146 -15.83 -4.88 3.98
C GLY A 146 -15.80 -4.81 2.47
#